data_AF-F9UN08-F1
#
_entry.id   AF-F9UN08-F1
#
_cell.length_a   1.000
_cell.length_b   1.000
_cell.length_c   1.000
_cell.angle_alpha   90.00
_cell.angle_beta   90.00
_cell.angle_gamma   90.00
#
_symmetry.space_group_name_H-M   'P 1'
#
loop_
_entity.id
_entity.type
_entity.pdbx_description
1 polymer ?
#
loop_
_entity_poly.entity_id
_entity_poly.type
_entity_poly.pdbx_seq_one_letter_code
_entity_poly.pdbx_strand_id
1 'polypeptide(L)'
;MPIKYSSQFELLLFYSDAFSNPWFLNQKLILVDHKISKLQASHHEMQFQVETTVIEWQRYRIHVMKELKLSPNTVQEFCQLNRDDLVVSDYFVENCREHNDIERAIMYCRTGIQQAAQDDNSTVMYHCYDQLVSLYRDCGLVNEYRHALFEAITKCDALNSNWYIQLREQYSSADWSNVRRQISASIIPQTDFEWDSFQNVSVRPYVLALQRDVKEATTPESQLSIIKQLDYLQKYHGSTGLEVADWLWQDWYRHYPERKVLIDAFDEWIAQIIEKY
;
A
#
# COMPACT_ATOMS: atom_id res chain seq x y z
N MET A 1 31.98 -7.30 -30.42
CA MET A 1 30.51 -7.46 -30.45
C MET A 1 30.01 -7.36 -29.02
N PRO A 2 28.94 -6.61 -28.71
CA PRO A 2 28.33 -6.72 -27.40
C PRO A 2 27.67 -8.09 -27.34
N ILE A 3 28.12 -8.95 -26.43
CA ILE A 3 27.46 -10.23 -26.16
C ILE A 3 26.03 -9.88 -25.74
N LYS A 4 25.06 -10.21 -26.59
CA LYS A 4 23.64 -10.29 -26.21
C LYS A 4 23.59 -11.45 -25.22
N TYR A 5 23.73 -11.16 -23.93
CA TYR A 5 23.54 -12.18 -22.90
C TYR A 5 22.11 -12.69 -23.06
N SER A 6 21.96 -14.00 -23.24
CA SER A 6 20.65 -14.62 -23.16
C SER A 6 20.18 -14.55 -21.71
N SER A 7 18.86 -14.50 -21.49
CA SER A 7 18.27 -14.60 -20.15
C SER A 7 18.81 -15.80 -19.35
N GLN A 8 19.17 -16.89 -20.05
CA GLN A 8 19.79 -18.07 -19.46
C GLN A 8 21.17 -17.80 -18.83
N PHE A 9 21.96 -16.89 -19.41
CA PHE A 9 23.26 -16.52 -18.86
C PHE A 9 23.11 -15.64 -17.61
N GLU A 10 22.16 -14.69 -17.62
CA GLU A 10 21.86 -13.86 -16.45
C GLU A 10 21.33 -14.72 -15.30
N LEU A 11 20.43 -15.67 -15.59
CA LEU A 11 19.96 -16.65 -14.61
C LEU A 11 21.11 -17.45 -13.99
N LEU A 12 22.04 -17.95 -14.82
CA LEU A 12 23.20 -18.69 -14.35
C LEU A 12 24.13 -17.79 -13.49
N LEU A 13 24.34 -16.54 -13.91
CA LEU A 13 25.24 -15.64 -13.22
C LEU A 13 24.71 -15.24 -11.84
N PHE A 14 23.41 -14.94 -11.74
CA PHE A 14 22.83 -14.40 -10.51
C PHE A 14 22.18 -15.45 -9.61
N TYR A 15 21.66 -16.56 -10.13
CA TYR A 15 20.95 -17.56 -9.32
C TYR A 15 21.66 -18.92 -9.21
N SER A 16 22.88 -19.06 -9.74
CA SER A 16 23.69 -20.26 -9.52
C SER A 16 24.66 -20.09 -8.35
N ASP A 17 24.69 -21.08 -7.46
CA ASP A 17 25.66 -21.19 -6.37
C ASP A 17 27.11 -21.26 -6.87
N ALA A 18 27.33 -21.57 -8.15
CA ALA A 18 28.66 -21.65 -8.77
C ALA A 18 29.45 -20.33 -8.67
N PHE A 19 28.77 -19.19 -8.50
CA PHE A 19 29.37 -17.86 -8.45
C PHE A 19 29.08 -17.12 -7.13
N SER A 20 28.99 -17.86 -6.02
CA SER A 20 28.68 -17.34 -4.67
C SER A 20 29.91 -16.88 -3.87
N ASN A 21 31.14 -17.09 -4.37
CA ASN A 21 32.32 -16.66 -3.62
C ASN A 21 32.40 -15.11 -3.56
N PRO A 22 32.95 -14.52 -2.48
CA PRO A 22 32.98 -13.07 -2.30
C PRO A 22 33.66 -12.29 -3.43
N TRP A 23 34.71 -12.83 -4.05
CA TRP A 23 35.37 -12.19 -5.19
C TRP A 23 34.42 -12.10 -6.39
N PHE A 24 33.72 -13.17 -6.75
CA PHE A 24 32.72 -13.17 -7.83
C PHE A 24 31.56 -12.23 -7.52
N LEU A 25 31.06 -12.23 -6.28
CA LEU A 25 29.98 -11.34 -5.87
C LEU A 25 30.34 -9.85 -6.01
N ASN A 26 31.56 -9.47 -5.63
CA ASN A 26 32.05 -8.10 -5.87
C ASN A 26 32.14 -7.77 -7.37
N GLN A 27 32.54 -8.72 -8.22
CA GLN A 27 32.52 -8.52 -9.68
C GLN A 27 31.09 -8.38 -10.22
N LYS A 28 30.12 -9.12 -9.67
CA LYS A 28 28.70 -8.98 -10.03
C LYS A 28 28.19 -7.57 -9.67
N LEU A 29 28.53 -7.02 -8.51
CA LEU A 29 28.14 -5.64 -8.15
C LEU A 29 28.65 -4.62 -9.17
N ILE A 30 29.94 -4.70 -9.54
CA ILE A 30 30.54 -3.80 -10.54
C ILE A 30 29.81 -3.91 -11.89
N LEU A 31 29.52 -5.15 -12.33
CA LEU A 31 28.78 -5.39 -13.56
C LEU A 31 27.37 -4.79 -13.52
N VAL A 32 26.66 -5.00 -12.41
CA VAL A 32 25.29 -4.49 -12.22
C VAL A 32 25.28 -2.97 -12.23
N ASP A 33 26.17 -2.32 -11.49
CA ASP A 33 26.27 -0.85 -11.43
C ASP A 33 26.58 -0.25 -12.80
N HIS A 34 27.48 -0.90 -13.56
CA HIS A 34 27.77 -0.48 -14.93
C HIS A 34 26.54 -0.62 -15.86
N LYS A 35 25.76 -1.69 -15.69
CA LYS A 35 24.57 -1.95 -16.51
C LYS A 35 23.45 -0.97 -16.22
N ILE A 36 23.14 -0.71 -14.95
CA ILE A 36 22.15 0.30 -14.52
C ILE A 36 22.55 1.66 -15.09
N SER A 37 23.79 2.09 -14.89
CA SER A 37 24.29 3.39 -15.36
C SER A 37 24.16 3.53 -16.89
N LYS A 38 24.49 2.47 -17.63
CA LYS A 38 24.39 2.49 -19.10
C LYS A 38 22.94 2.56 -19.59
N LEU A 39 22.02 1.86 -18.92
CA LEU A 39 20.60 1.89 -19.25
C LEU A 39 20.01 3.28 -18.97
N GLN A 40 20.33 3.86 -17.82
CA GLN A 40 19.86 5.21 -17.45
C GLN A 40 20.41 6.31 -18.38
N ALA A 41 21.62 6.14 -18.91
CA ALA A 41 22.20 7.07 -19.89
C ALA A 41 21.69 6.87 -21.33
N SER A 42 20.88 5.84 -21.59
CA SER A 42 20.41 5.53 -22.94
C SER A 42 19.15 6.32 -23.29
N HIS A 43 19.14 6.96 -24.45
CA HIS A 43 17.94 7.56 -25.04
C HIS A 43 17.30 6.53 -25.98
N HIS A 44 16.52 5.60 -25.42
CA HIS A 44 15.78 4.62 -26.20
C HIS A 44 14.36 5.08 -26.49
N GLU A 45 13.86 4.78 -27.69
CA GLU A 45 12.48 5.10 -28.11
C GLU A 45 11.42 4.39 -27.23
N MET A 46 11.79 3.30 -26.55
CA MET A 46 10.91 2.55 -25.65
C MET A 46 11.35 2.71 -24.19
N GLN A 47 11.13 3.91 -23.65
CA GLN A 47 11.50 4.29 -22.27
C GLN A 47 11.01 3.29 -21.21
N PHE A 48 9.76 2.81 -21.34
CA PHE A 48 9.21 1.79 -20.43
C PHE A 48 10.05 0.51 -20.36
N GLN A 49 10.60 0.04 -21.48
CA GLN A 49 11.44 -1.16 -21.48
C GLN A 49 12.78 -0.92 -20.77
N VAL A 50 13.33 0.29 -20.86
CA VAL A 50 14.53 0.68 -20.12
C VAL A 50 14.24 0.64 -18.63
N GLU A 51 13.13 1.23 -18.19
CA GLU A 51 12.72 1.25 -16.78
C GLU A 51 12.52 -0.16 -16.22
N THR A 52 11.78 -1.04 -16.92
CA THR A 52 11.60 -2.43 -16.48
C THR A 52 12.92 -3.18 -16.38
N THR A 53 13.84 -2.92 -17.31
CA THR A 53 15.17 -3.55 -17.29
C THR A 53 16.00 -3.01 -16.13
N VAL A 54 15.97 -1.70 -15.87
CA VAL A 54 16.66 -1.10 -14.72
C VAL A 54 16.19 -1.71 -13.40
N ILE A 55 14.87 -1.89 -13.23
CA ILE A 55 14.28 -2.55 -12.06
C ILE A 55 14.82 -3.98 -11.89
N GLU A 56 14.90 -4.76 -12.97
CA GLU A 56 15.46 -6.11 -12.91
C GLU A 56 16.93 -6.10 -12.43
N TRP A 57 17.76 -5.19 -12.97
CA TRP A 57 19.15 -5.06 -12.56
C TRP A 57 19.31 -4.55 -11.12
N GLN A 58 18.43 -3.67 -10.65
CA GLN A 58 18.40 -3.28 -9.23
C GLN A 58 18.14 -4.49 -8.32
N ARG A 59 17.24 -5.39 -8.72
CA ARG A 59 16.93 -6.62 -7.97
C ARG A 59 18.10 -7.61 -7.97
N TYR A 60 18.83 -7.74 -9.09
CA TYR A 60 20.09 -8.48 -9.11
C TYR A 60 21.10 -7.89 -8.13
N ARG A 61 21.19 -6.56 -8.04
CA ARG A 61 22.05 -5.91 -7.05
C ARG A 61 21.65 -6.30 -5.63
N ILE A 62 20.36 -6.21 -5.29
CA ILE A 62 19.83 -6.61 -3.97
C ILE A 62 20.24 -8.04 -3.63
N HIS A 63 20.05 -8.96 -4.55
CA HIS A 63 20.40 -10.36 -4.35
C HIS A 63 21.89 -10.52 -3.98
N VAL A 64 22.78 -9.87 -4.73
CA VAL A 64 24.22 -9.91 -4.45
C VAL A 64 24.57 -9.22 -3.12
N MET A 65 23.93 -8.10 -2.79
CA MET A 65 24.16 -7.42 -1.51
C MET A 65 23.71 -8.25 -0.30
N LYS A 66 22.60 -9.00 -0.43
CA LYS A 66 22.13 -9.97 0.57
C LYS A 66 23.14 -11.09 0.78
N GLU A 67 23.67 -11.69 -0.30
CA GLU A 67 24.68 -12.75 -0.18
C GLU A 67 25.98 -12.27 0.47
N LEU A 68 26.41 -11.04 0.15
CA LEU A 68 27.57 -10.41 0.78
C LEU A 68 27.32 -9.95 2.22
N LYS A 69 26.07 -9.99 2.69
CA LYS A 69 25.65 -9.50 4.01
C LYS A 69 26.16 -8.07 4.26
N LEU A 70 26.00 -7.21 3.27
CA LEU A 70 26.45 -5.82 3.39
C LEU A 70 25.69 -5.11 4.51
N SER A 71 26.40 -4.24 5.23
CA SER A 71 25.81 -3.47 6.33
C SER A 71 24.84 -2.40 5.82
N PRO A 72 23.88 -1.95 6.65
CA PRO A 72 22.96 -0.88 6.30
C PRO A 72 23.67 0.40 5.82
N ASN A 73 24.79 0.77 6.44
CA ASN A 73 25.61 1.92 6.02
C ASN A 73 26.10 1.80 4.57
N THR A 74 26.51 0.59 4.17
CA THR A 74 27.07 0.32 2.83
C THR A 74 26.01 0.38 1.75
N VAL A 75 24.78 -0.03 2.06
CA VAL A 75 23.71 -0.17 1.06
C VAL A 75 22.80 1.07 1.00
N GLN A 76 22.91 1.97 1.98
CA GLN A 76 21.99 3.10 2.19
C GLN A 76 21.80 3.97 0.95
N GLU A 77 22.88 4.43 0.32
CA GLU A 77 22.79 5.34 -0.83
C GLU A 77 21.99 4.72 -1.98
N PHE A 78 22.30 3.47 -2.32
CA PHE A 78 21.57 2.74 -3.35
C PHE A 78 20.10 2.56 -2.98
N CYS A 79 19.80 2.15 -1.74
CA CYS A 79 18.43 1.94 -1.31
C CYS A 79 17.61 3.24 -1.29
N GLN A 80 18.21 4.35 -0.87
CA GLN A 80 17.56 5.66 -0.86
C GLN A 80 17.25 6.15 -2.27
N LEU A 81 18.16 5.96 -3.22
CA LEU A 81 17.96 6.38 -4.62
C LEU A 81 16.90 5.56 -5.35
N ASN A 82 16.63 4.34 -4.92
CA ASN A 82 15.73 3.40 -5.60
C ASN A 82 14.57 2.97 -4.69
N ARG A 83 14.19 3.83 -3.74
CA ARG A 83 13.21 3.55 -2.69
C ARG A 83 11.84 3.13 -3.21
N ASP A 84 11.42 3.66 -4.36
CA ASP A 84 10.10 3.44 -4.92
C ASP A 84 9.90 2.00 -5.45
N ASP A 85 10.99 1.25 -5.69
CA ASP A 85 10.89 -0.21 -5.85
C ASP A 85 10.70 -0.84 -4.47
N LEU A 86 9.50 -1.38 -4.24
CA LEU A 86 9.12 -2.03 -2.98
C LEU A 86 10.11 -3.14 -2.58
N VAL A 87 10.73 -3.83 -3.54
CA VAL A 87 11.74 -4.86 -3.27
C VAL A 87 13.01 -4.25 -2.68
N VAL A 88 13.42 -3.06 -3.15
CA VAL A 88 14.54 -2.30 -2.58
C VAL A 88 14.18 -1.83 -1.18
N SER A 89 12.97 -1.31 -0.99
CA SER A 89 12.48 -0.85 0.32
C SER A 89 12.48 -1.98 1.35
N ASP A 90 11.88 -3.13 1.02
CA ASP A 90 11.84 -4.32 1.87
C ASP A 90 13.25 -4.80 2.23
N TYR A 91 14.15 -4.84 1.24
CA TYR A 91 15.53 -5.21 1.50
C TYR A 91 16.20 -4.29 2.52
N PHE A 92 16.05 -2.97 2.39
CA PHE A 92 16.73 -2.04 3.30
C PHE A 92 16.21 -2.15 4.74
N VAL A 93 14.89 -2.25 4.90
CA VAL A 93 14.25 -2.39 6.22
C VAL A 93 14.69 -3.71 6.88
N GLU A 94 14.68 -4.81 6.14
CA GLU A 94 15.12 -6.10 6.68
C GLU A 94 16.61 -6.11 6.98
N ASN A 95 17.44 -5.53 6.12
CA ASN A 95 18.88 -5.42 6.37
C ASN A 95 19.16 -4.60 7.64
N CYS A 96 18.39 -3.54 7.90
CA CYS A 96 18.47 -2.80 9.17
C CYS A 96 18.05 -3.67 10.37
N ARG A 97 16.96 -4.44 10.25
CA ARG A 97 16.49 -5.37 11.29
C ARG A 97 17.54 -6.42 11.64
N GLU A 98 18.12 -7.09 10.64
CA GLU A 98 19.17 -8.10 10.81
C GLU A 98 20.41 -7.54 11.53
N HIS A 99 20.68 -6.25 11.38
CA HIS A 99 21.81 -5.56 12.01
C HIS A 99 21.43 -4.80 13.30
N ASN A 100 20.21 -4.98 13.81
CA ASN A 100 19.66 -4.26 14.98
C ASN A 100 19.68 -2.73 14.84
N ASP A 101 19.62 -2.20 13.61
CA ASP A 101 19.63 -0.77 13.31
C ASP A 101 18.20 -0.25 13.07
N ILE A 102 17.34 -0.46 14.07
CA ILE A 102 15.90 -0.18 13.98
C ILE A 102 15.62 1.31 13.76
N GLU A 103 16.41 2.20 14.38
CA GLU A 103 16.25 3.64 14.22
C GLU A 103 16.41 4.08 12.76
N ARG A 104 17.38 3.48 12.05
CA ARG A 104 17.58 3.75 10.62
C ARG A 104 16.44 3.22 9.77
N ALA A 105 15.90 2.05 10.09
CA ALA A 105 14.72 1.52 9.41
C ALA A 105 13.51 2.45 9.57
N ILE A 106 13.25 2.91 10.80
CA ILE A 106 12.16 3.86 11.11
C ILE A 106 12.35 5.17 10.35
N MET A 107 13.56 5.73 10.36
CA MET A 107 13.87 6.95 9.63
C MET A 107 13.65 6.77 8.13
N TYR A 108 14.08 5.62 7.58
CA TYR A 108 13.89 5.30 6.18
C TYR A 108 12.40 5.27 5.77
N CYS A 109 11.56 4.57 6.54
CA CYS A 109 10.11 4.53 6.29
C CYS A 109 9.46 5.91 6.43
N ARG A 110 9.82 6.70 7.46
CA ARG A 110 9.29 8.07 7.65
C ARG A 110 9.64 8.99 6.49
N THR A 111 10.88 8.96 6.02
CA THR A 111 11.27 9.74 4.84
C THR A 111 10.53 9.25 3.59
N GLY A 112 10.29 7.93 3.46
CA GLY A 112 9.53 7.37 2.35
C GLY A 112 8.08 7.86 2.33
N ILE A 113 7.41 7.88 3.48
CA ILE A 113 6.05 8.45 3.62
C ILE A 113 6.03 9.93 3.20
N GLN A 114 7.02 10.72 3.62
CA GLN A 114 7.08 12.14 3.30
C GLN A 114 7.27 12.40 1.80
N GLN A 115 8.14 11.63 1.14
CA GLN A 115 8.36 11.73 -0.31
C GLN A 115 7.14 11.26 -1.09
N ALA A 116 6.59 10.10 -0.74
CA ALA A 116 5.41 9.57 -1.39
C ALA A 116 4.19 10.52 -1.28
N ALA A 117 4.05 11.24 -0.16
CA ALA A 117 3.03 12.28 -0.02
C ALA A 117 3.27 13.51 -0.90
N GLN A 118 4.53 13.87 -1.18
CA GLN A 118 4.87 14.96 -2.11
C GLN A 118 4.61 14.57 -3.56
N ASP A 119 4.82 13.31 -3.90
CA ASP A 119 4.68 12.77 -5.25
C ASP A 119 3.27 12.20 -5.53
N ASP A 120 2.34 12.32 -4.58
CA ASP A 120 0.99 11.73 -4.60
C ASP A 120 0.99 10.21 -4.91
N ASN A 121 2.01 9.51 -4.43
CA ASN A 121 2.21 8.08 -4.66
C ASN A 121 1.64 7.25 -3.51
N SER A 122 0.34 6.97 -3.59
CA SER A 122 -0.40 6.20 -2.59
C SER A 122 0.15 4.78 -2.37
N THR A 123 0.72 4.15 -3.41
CA THR A 123 1.27 2.78 -3.32
C THR A 123 2.52 2.74 -2.46
N VAL A 124 3.47 3.64 -2.69
CA VAL A 124 4.70 3.74 -1.89
C VAL A 124 4.37 4.20 -0.47
N MET A 125 3.47 5.18 -0.32
CA MET A 125 3.04 5.65 0.99
C MET A 125 2.42 4.52 1.82
N TYR A 126 1.53 3.72 1.22
CA TYR A 126 0.93 2.55 1.87
C TYR A 126 1.99 1.57 2.35
N HIS A 127 2.91 1.20 1.46
CA HIS A 127 3.96 0.25 1.76
C HIS A 127 4.88 0.73 2.88
N CYS A 128 5.28 2.01 2.87
CA CYS A 128 6.10 2.57 3.95
C CYS A 128 5.37 2.62 5.30
N TYR A 129 4.06 2.89 5.32
CA TYR A 129 3.27 2.78 6.56
C TYR A 129 3.20 1.34 7.07
N ASP A 130 3.01 0.35 6.19
CA ASP A 130 2.96 -1.06 6.58
C ASP A 130 4.28 -1.51 7.25
N GLN A 131 5.41 -1.15 6.63
CA GLN A 131 6.75 -1.40 7.20
C GLN A 131 6.94 -0.68 8.55
N LEU A 132 6.52 0.58 8.65
CA LEU A 132 6.66 1.38 9.87
C LEU A 132 5.80 0.83 11.03
N VAL A 133 4.55 0.48 10.76
CA VAL A 133 3.62 -0.13 11.71
C VAL A 133 4.19 -1.47 12.20
N SER A 134 4.70 -2.30 11.29
CA SER A 134 5.37 -3.56 11.62
C SER A 134 6.58 -3.34 12.53
N LEU A 135 7.46 -2.38 12.21
CA LEU A 135 8.62 -2.03 13.04
C LEU A 135 8.23 -1.63 14.46
N TYR A 136 7.25 -0.73 14.64
CA TYR A 136 6.84 -0.31 15.99
C TYR A 136 6.21 -1.45 16.79
N ARG A 137 5.40 -2.30 16.15
CA ARG A 137 4.82 -3.48 16.78
C ARG A 137 5.90 -4.44 17.27
N ASP A 138 6.81 -4.80 16.37
CA ASP A 138 7.85 -5.80 16.65
C ASP A 138 8.83 -5.32 17.74
N CYS A 139 9.00 -3.99 17.88
CA CYS A 139 9.82 -3.37 18.94
C CYS A 139 9.06 -3.07 20.24
N GLY A 140 7.76 -3.36 20.33
CA GLY A 140 6.95 -3.06 21.51
C GLY A 140 6.74 -1.57 21.78
N LEU A 141 6.88 -0.71 20.76
CA LEU A 141 6.70 0.74 20.86
C LEU A 141 5.21 1.09 20.74
N VAL A 142 4.45 0.82 21.81
CA VAL A 142 2.98 0.84 21.81
C VAL A 142 2.39 2.18 21.39
N ASN A 143 2.96 3.30 21.86
CA ASN A 143 2.42 4.63 21.55
C ASN A 143 2.69 5.01 20.09
N GLU A 144 3.89 4.72 19.60
CA GLU A 144 4.32 4.96 18.23
C GLU A 144 3.56 4.07 17.25
N TYR A 145 3.35 2.80 17.59
CA TYR A 145 2.54 1.86 16.84
C TYR A 145 1.11 2.38 16.65
N ARG A 146 0.46 2.76 17.76
CA ARG A 146 -0.88 3.34 17.77
C ARG A 146 -0.96 4.62 16.95
N HIS A 147 0.04 5.50 17.07
CA HIS A 147 0.08 6.73 16.30
C HIS A 147 0.26 6.46 14.80
N ALA A 148 1.17 5.56 14.42
CA ALA A 148 1.41 5.18 13.03
C ALA A 148 0.16 4.58 12.38
N LEU A 149 -0.56 3.71 13.09
CA LEU A 149 -1.85 3.17 12.63
C LEU A 149 -2.87 4.29 12.39
N PHE A 150 -2.99 5.24 13.31
CA PHE A 150 -3.90 6.38 13.16
C PHE A 150 -3.52 7.24 11.93
N GLU A 151 -2.23 7.53 11.75
CA GLU A 151 -1.75 8.27 10.58
C GLU A 151 -1.99 7.50 9.28
N ALA A 152 -1.74 6.19 9.25
CA ALA A 152 -1.92 5.35 8.08
C ALA A 152 -3.41 5.34 7.63
N ILE A 153 -4.34 5.21 8.59
CA ILE A 153 -5.78 5.28 8.32
C ILE A 153 -6.20 6.66 7.84
N THR A 154 -5.69 7.74 8.45
CA THR A 154 -6.18 9.09 8.15
C THR A 154 -5.54 9.72 6.92
N LYS A 155 -4.31 9.32 6.57
CA LYS A 155 -3.53 9.94 5.47
C LYS A 155 -3.41 9.06 4.23
N CYS A 156 -3.48 7.73 4.37
CA CYS A 156 -3.22 6.82 3.25
C CYS A 156 -4.50 6.16 2.76
N ASP A 157 -5.12 5.34 3.59
CA ASP A 157 -6.35 4.66 3.23
C ASP A 157 -7.24 4.45 4.46
N ALA A 158 -8.26 5.29 4.58
CA ALA A 158 -9.28 5.18 5.62
C ALA A 158 -10.06 3.86 5.53
N LEU A 159 -9.97 3.16 4.39
CA LEU A 159 -10.68 1.92 4.11
C LEU A 159 -9.84 0.66 4.24
N ASN A 160 -8.57 0.75 4.67
CA ASN A 160 -7.85 -0.46 5.05
C ASN A 160 -8.44 -1.05 6.35
N SER A 161 -9.17 -2.16 6.24
CA SER A 161 -9.79 -2.84 7.39
C SER A 161 -8.75 -3.35 8.39
N ASN A 162 -7.57 -3.79 7.94
CA ASN A 162 -6.56 -4.39 8.80
C ASN A 162 -5.93 -3.38 9.78
N TRP A 163 -5.58 -2.18 9.33
CA TRP A 163 -5.04 -1.16 10.24
C TRP A 163 -6.11 -0.65 11.21
N TYR A 164 -7.36 -0.54 10.75
CA TYR A 164 -8.47 -0.12 11.59
C TYR A 164 -8.75 -1.11 12.74
N ILE A 165 -8.79 -2.42 12.43
CA ILE A 165 -8.95 -3.49 13.42
C ILE A 165 -7.78 -3.47 14.41
N GLN A 166 -6.53 -3.41 13.91
CA GLN A 166 -5.35 -3.33 14.76
C GLN A 166 -5.39 -2.11 15.68
N LEU A 167 -5.84 -0.95 15.20
CA LEU A 167 -5.99 0.25 16.02
C LEU A 167 -7.10 0.10 17.06
N ARG A 168 -8.25 -0.49 16.69
CA ARG A 168 -9.38 -0.76 17.60
C ARG A 168 -8.95 -1.59 18.81
N GLU A 169 -8.12 -2.60 18.58
CA GLU A 169 -7.59 -3.50 19.61
C GLU A 169 -6.69 -2.76 20.62
N GLN A 170 -6.14 -1.59 20.24
CA GLN A 170 -5.31 -0.78 21.15
C GLN A 170 -6.12 0.04 22.17
N TYR A 171 -7.45 0.08 22.07
CA TYR A 171 -8.30 0.92 22.92
C TYR A 171 -9.40 0.13 23.62
N SER A 172 -9.76 0.58 24.83
CA SER A 172 -10.96 0.10 25.50
C SER A 172 -12.22 0.47 24.71
N SER A 173 -13.33 -0.26 24.91
CA SER A 173 -14.61 0.09 24.29
C SER A 173 -15.11 1.49 24.68
N ALA A 174 -14.74 1.99 25.87
CA ALA A 174 -15.11 3.33 26.32
C ALA A 174 -14.32 4.44 25.59
N ASP A 175 -13.03 4.22 25.35
CA ASP A 175 -12.15 5.21 24.70
C ASP A 175 -12.30 5.21 23.17
N TRP A 176 -12.68 4.06 22.60
CA TRP A 176 -12.78 3.86 21.17
C TRP A 176 -13.71 4.85 20.48
N SER A 177 -14.85 5.19 21.10
CA SER A 177 -15.80 6.15 20.52
C SER A 177 -15.21 7.54 20.30
N ASN A 178 -14.21 7.94 21.08
CA ASN A 178 -13.51 9.21 20.88
C ASN A 178 -12.50 9.12 19.74
N VAL A 179 -11.68 8.06 19.70
CA VAL A 179 -10.71 7.81 18.63
C VAL A 179 -11.41 7.71 17.28
N ARG A 180 -12.52 6.97 17.22
CA ARG A 180 -13.33 6.85 16.01
C ARG A 180 -13.75 8.22 15.49
N ARG A 181 -14.26 9.11 16.36
CA ARG A 181 -14.65 10.48 15.97
C ARG A 181 -13.48 11.29 15.41
N GLN A 182 -12.27 11.11 15.94
CA GLN A 182 -11.08 11.79 15.44
C GLN A 182 -10.67 11.28 14.04
N ILE A 183 -10.75 9.96 13.81
CA ILE A 183 -10.56 9.38 12.48
C ILE A 183 -11.57 9.98 11.52
N SER A 184 -12.85 9.96 11.89
CA SER A 184 -13.94 10.51 11.08
C SER A 184 -13.71 11.96 10.67
N ALA A 185 -13.30 12.81 11.62
CA ALA A 185 -13.05 14.22 11.37
C ALA A 185 -11.78 14.50 10.53
N SER A 186 -10.87 13.53 10.45
CA SER A 186 -9.59 13.66 9.74
C SER A 186 -9.68 13.23 8.28
N ILE A 187 -10.75 12.51 7.92
CA ILE A 187 -11.05 12.13 6.54
C ILE A 187 -11.64 13.36 5.84
N ILE A 188 -10.97 13.86 4.80
CA ILE A 188 -11.46 14.97 3.99
C ILE A 188 -12.72 14.49 3.24
N PRO A 189 -13.88 15.19 3.38
CA PRO A 189 -15.06 14.88 2.58
C PRO A 189 -14.70 14.98 1.10
N GLN A 190 -14.95 13.93 0.31
CA GLN A 190 -14.82 14.10 -1.14
C GLN A 190 -15.88 15.10 -1.60
N THR A 191 -15.48 15.98 -2.53
CA THR A 191 -16.45 16.72 -3.33
C THR A 191 -17.26 15.73 -4.17
N ASP A 192 -18.52 16.05 -4.43
CA ASP A 192 -19.44 15.23 -5.24
C ASP A 192 -18.73 14.68 -6.50
N PHE A 193 -19.00 13.42 -6.86
CA PHE A 193 -18.48 12.81 -8.09
C PHE A 193 -18.73 13.71 -9.29
N GLU A 194 -17.66 14.22 -9.93
CA GLU A 194 -17.79 14.93 -11.19
C GLU A 194 -17.93 13.93 -12.33
N TRP A 195 -19.12 13.93 -12.94
CA TRP A 195 -19.51 13.01 -14.00
C TRP A 195 -18.88 13.38 -15.34
N ASP A 196 -18.34 12.41 -16.08
CA ASP A 196 -18.23 12.52 -17.53
C ASP A 196 -19.63 12.37 -18.16
N SER A 197 -20.17 13.48 -18.68
CA SER A 197 -21.56 13.60 -19.12
C SER A 197 -21.94 12.73 -20.33
N PHE A 198 -20.98 12.10 -21.00
CA PHE A 198 -21.21 11.45 -22.29
C PHE A 198 -21.38 9.92 -22.24
N GLN A 199 -20.91 9.24 -21.19
CA GLN A 199 -20.88 7.76 -21.20
C GLN A 199 -21.99 7.07 -20.39
N ASN A 200 -22.63 7.75 -19.41
CA ASN A 200 -23.39 7.05 -18.36
C ASN A 200 -24.81 7.59 -18.08
N VAL A 201 -25.53 7.97 -19.14
CA VAL A 201 -26.87 8.59 -19.03
C VAL A 201 -27.92 7.68 -18.35
N SER A 202 -27.82 6.36 -18.50
CA SER A 202 -28.82 5.40 -18.01
C SER A 202 -28.71 5.05 -16.52
N VAL A 203 -27.54 5.29 -15.90
CA VAL A 203 -27.27 4.89 -14.50
C VAL A 203 -27.38 6.08 -13.53
N ARG A 204 -27.23 7.31 -14.05
CA ARG A 204 -27.30 8.57 -13.30
C ARG A 204 -28.53 8.71 -12.38
N PRO A 205 -29.78 8.40 -12.81
CA PRO A 205 -30.94 8.53 -11.93
C PRO A 205 -30.91 7.57 -10.74
N TYR A 206 -30.41 6.35 -10.95
CA TYR A 206 -30.27 5.34 -9.89
C TYR A 206 -29.22 5.74 -8.87
N VAL A 207 -28.12 6.34 -9.32
CA VAL A 207 -27.02 6.77 -8.45
C VAL A 207 -27.40 8.00 -7.63
N LEU A 208 -28.10 8.97 -8.21
CA LEU A 208 -28.64 10.11 -7.47
C LEU A 208 -29.68 9.68 -6.42
N ALA A 209 -30.49 8.66 -6.74
CA ALA A 209 -31.41 8.06 -5.78
C ALA A 209 -30.65 7.34 -4.65
N LEU A 210 -29.65 6.52 -4.97
CA LEU A 210 -28.81 5.89 -3.95
C LEU A 210 -28.06 6.91 -3.09
N GLN A 211 -27.48 7.98 -3.65
CA GLN A 211 -26.83 9.03 -2.86
C GLN A 211 -27.79 9.68 -1.86
N ARG A 212 -29.05 9.84 -2.25
CA ARG A 212 -30.09 10.35 -1.36
C ARG A 212 -30.46 9.32 -0.29
N ASP A 213 -30.65 8.06 -0.68
CA ASP A 213 -30.97 6.97 0.25
C ASP A 213 -29.84 6.75 1.26
N VAL A 214 -28.58 6.88 0.85
CA VAL A 214 -27.39 6.88 1.72
C VAL A 214 -27.46 7.99 2.77
N LYS A 215 -27.87 9.20 2.39
CA LYS A 215 -28.03 10.33 3.30
C LYS A 215 -29.20 10.16 4.26
N GLU A 216 -30.27 9.48 3.84
CA GLU A 216 -31.50 9.33 4.62
C GLU A 216 -31.52 8.02 5.47
N ALA A 217 -30.69 7.03 5.15
CA ALA A 217 -30.60 5.79 5.90
C ALA A 217 -30.01 6.03 7.28
N THR A 218 -30.82 5.91 8.32
CA THR A 218 -30.41 6.14 9.71
C THR A 218 -30.55 4.88 10.57
N THR A 219 -31.10 3.80 10.02
CA THR A 219 -31.33 2.52 10.71
C THR A 219 -30.48 1.39 10.11
N PRO A 220 -30.15 0.34 10.87
CA PRO A 220 -29.42 -0.82 10.35
C PRO A 220 -30.10 -1.48 9.14
N GLU A 221 -31.43 -1.55 9.13
CA GLU A 221 -32.21 -2.18 8.05
C GLU A 221 -32.19 -1.35 6.76
N SER A 222 -32.26 -0.01 6.88
CA SER A 222 -32.14 0.90 5.72
C SER A 222 -30.73 0.87 5.15
N GLN A 223 -29.71 0.76 6.00
CA GLN A 223 -28.32 0.61 5.58
C GLN A 223 -28.08 -0.71 4.85
N LEU A 224 -28.60 -1.83 5.37
CA LEU A 224 -28.50 -3.15 4.72
C LEU A 224 -29.18 -3.19 3.35
N SER A 225 -30.30 -2.48 3.22
CA SER A 225 -31.00 -2.34 1.93
C SER A 225 -30.11 -1.69 0.88
N ILE A 226 -29.37 -0.65 1.24
CA ILE A 226 -28.50 0.06 0.30
C ILE A 226 -27.24 -0.76 0.01
N ILE A 227 -26.67 -1.49 0.98
CA ILE A 227 -25.55 -2.42 0.71
C ILE A 227 -25.94 -3.44 -0.36
N LYS A 228 -27.16 -4.00 -0.28
CA LYS A 228 -27.69 -4.91 -1.30
C LYS A 228 -27.89 -4.24 -2.65
N GLN A 229 -28.31 -2.97 -2.67
CA GLN A 229 -28.43 -2.19 -3.90
C GLN A 229 -27.07 -1.89 -4.54
N LEU A 230 -26.03 -1.62 -3.75
CA LEU A 230 -24.66 -1.41 -4.22
C LEU A 230 -24.03 -2.70 -4.78
N ASP A 231 -24.22 -3.84 -4.11
CA ASP A 231 -23.76 -5.15 -4.61
C ASP A 231 -24.49 -5.55 -5.91
N TYR A 232 -25.77 -5.19 -6.05
CA TYR A 232 -26.51 -5.37 -7.30
C TYR A 232 -25.96 -4.46 -8.42
N LEU A 233 -25.65 -3.19 -8.11
CA LEU A 233 -25.04 -2.25 -9.05
C LEU A 233 -23.69 -2.73 -9.60
N GLN A 234 -22.85 -3.27 -8.71
CA GLN A 234 -21.54 -3.83 -9.04
C GLN A 234 -21.65 -5.04 -9.98
N LYS A 235 -22.67 -5.87 -9.81
CA LYS A 235 -22.90 -7.09 -10.62
C LYS A 235 -23.52 -6.81 -11.99
N TYR A 236 -24.37 -5.79 -12.12
CA TYR A 236 -25.20 -5.60 -13.32
C TYR A 236 -24.68 -4.57 -14.34
N HIS A 237 -23.70 -3.73 -14.00
CA HIS A 237 -23.37 -2.55 -14.82
C HIS A 237 -21.93 -2.46 -15.36
N GLY A 238 -21.18 -3.57 -15.38
CA GLY A 238 -19.83 -3.62 -15.99
C GLY A 238 -18.82 -2.70 -15.29
N SER A 239 -17.78 -2.22 -16.00
CA SER A 239 -16.70 -1.38 -15.43
C SER A 239 -17.21 -0.08 -14.80
N THR A 240 -18.23 0.54 -15.40
CA THR A 240 -18.87 1.74 -14.83
C THR A 240 -19.64 1.44 -13.55
N GLY A 241 -20.33 0.31 -13.47
CA GLY A 241 -21.00 -0.13 -12.24
C GLY A 241 -20.02 -0.33 -11.08
N LEU A 242 -18.84 -0.87 -11.38
CA LEU A 242 -17.73 -1.02 -10.46
C LEU A 242 -17.17 0.35 -10.02
N GLU A 243 -16.86 1.25 -10.94
CA GLU A 243 -16.33 2.59 -10.63
C GLU A 243 -17.30 3.42 -9.77
N VAL A 244 -18.59 3.36 -10.09
CA VAL A 244 -19.64 4.09 -9.36
C VAL A 244 -19.92 3.45 -8.00
N ALA A 245 -19.95 2.13 -7.91
CA ALA A 245 -20.13 1.45 -6.63
C ALA A 245 -18.91 1.69 -5.73
N ASP A 246 -17.69 1.62 -6.27
CA ASP A 246 -16.46 1.91 -5.55
C ASP A 246 -16.41 3.38 -5.10
N TRP A 247 -16.78 4.32 -5.98
CA TRP A 247 -16.92 5.73 -5.58
C TRP A 247 -17.99 5.94 -4.50
N LEU A 248 -19.17 5.32 -4.62
CA LEU A 248 -20.23 5.42 -3.60
C LEU A 248 -19.82 4.77 -2.28
N TRP A 249 -19.08 3.66 -2.31
CA TRP A 249 -18.52 3.04 -1.11
C TRP A 249 -17.51 3.97 -0.46
N GLN A 250 -16.57 4.50 -1.24
CA GLN A 250 -15.56 5.45 -0.78
C GLN A 250 -16.20 6.71 -0.20
N ASP A 251 -17.14 7.33 -0.90
CA ASP A 251 -17.83 8.55 -0.46
C ASP A 251 -18.72 8.30 0.76
N TRP A 252 -19.45 7.18 0.81
CA TRP A 252 -20.24 6.77 1.96
C TRP A 252 -19.34 6.54 3.19
N TYR A 253 -18.31 5.72 3.09
CA TYR A 253 -17.44 5.45 4.24
C TYR A 253 -16.69 6.69 4.73
N ARG A 254 -16.43 7.67 3.85
CA ARG A 254 -15.81 8.94 4.23
C ARG A 254 -16.79 9.89 4.93
N HIS A 255 -18.08 9.89 4.55
CA HIS A 255 -19.12 10.70 5.18
C HIS A 255 -19.75 10.07 6.44
N TYR A 256 -19.75 8.73 6.54
CA TYR A 256 -20.26 7.97 7.69
C TYR A 256 -19.27 6.88 8.17
N PRO A 257 -18.05 7.26 8.60
CA PRO A 257 -17.01 6.35 9.08
C PRO A 257 -17.42 5.47 10.27
N GLU A 258 -18.43 5.86 11.05
CA GLU A 258 -19.09 5.02 12.05
C GLU A 258 -19.82 3.81 11.49
N ARG A 259 -19.98 3.70 10.16
CA ARG A 259 -20.73 2.64 9.49
C ARG A 259 -19.87 1.63 8.74
N LYS A 260 -18.55 1.85 8.68
CA LYS A 260 -17.61 0.74 8.43
C LYS A 260 -17.58 -0.21 9.63
N VAL A 261 -17.68 0.34 10.84
CA VAL A 261 -17.99 -0.41 12.07
C VAL A 261 -19.34 -1.12 11.96
N LEU A 262 -20.30 -0.67 11.16
CA LEU A 262 -21.55 -1.40 10.94
C LEU A 262 -21.39 -2.59 10.01
N ILE A 263 -20.42 -2.64 9.10
CA ILE A 263 -20.14 -3.85 8.31
C ILE A 263 -19.41 -4.87 9.17
N ASP A 264 -18.43 -4.44 9.96
CA ASP A 264 -17.75 -5.31 10.93
C ASP A 264 -18.68 -5.69 12.11
N ALA A 265 -19.57 -4.80 12.57
CA ALA A 265 -20.63 -5.11 13.53
C ALA A 265 -21.80 -5.86 12.88
N PHE A 266 -21.94 -5.86 11.55
CA PHE A 266 -22.84 -6.76 10.83
C PHE A 266 -22.25 -8.17 10.83
N ASP A 267 -20.94 -8.34 10.69
CA ASP A 267 -20.28 -9.65 10.87
C ASP A 267 -20.37 -10.12 12.34
N GLU A 268 -20.21 -9.22 13.32
CA GLU A 268 -20.42 -9.51 14.75
C GLU A 268 -21.89 -9.80 15.09
N TRP A 269 -22.85 -9.11 14.46
CA TRP A 269 -24.30 -9.32 14.61
C TRP A 269 -24.79 -10.58 13.88
N ILE A 270 -24.25 -10.87 12.68
CA ILE A 270 -24.48 -12.12 11.93
C ILE A 270 -23.91 -13.30 12.71
N ALA A 271 -22.69 -13.20 13.27
CA ALA A 271 -22.11 -14.23 14.13
C ALA A 271 -22.97 -14.49 15.38
N GLN A 272 -23.46 -13.43 16.04
CA GLN A 272 -24.35 -13.54 17.20
C GLN A 272 -25.76 -14.09 16.88
N ILE A 273 -26.24 -13.94 15.64
CA ILE A 273 -27.49 -14.53 15.17
C ILE A 273 -27.29 -16.00 14.77
N ILE A 274 -26.17 -16.34 14.13
CA ILE A 274 -25.82 -17.71 13.76
C ILE A 274 -25.57 -18.59 15.00
N GLU A 275 -24.98 -18.06 16.07
CA GLU A 275 -24.78 -18.81 17.33
C GLU A 275 -26.06 -19.00 18.17
N LYS A 276 -27.16 -18.31 17.83
CA LYS A 276 -28.46 -18.41 18.51
C LYS A 276 -29.50 -19.28 17.78
N TYR A 277 -29.11 -19.93 16.68
CA TYR A 277 -29.86 -20.95 15.96
C TYR A 277 -29.02 -22.21 15.79
#